data_AF-A0A7C1C557-F1
#
_entry.id   AF-A0A7C1C557-F1
#
_cell.length_a   1.000
_cell.length_b   1.000
_cell.length_c   1.000
_cell.angle_alpha   90.00
_cell.angle_beta   90.00
_cell.angle_gamma   90.00
#
_symmetry.space_group_name_H-M   'P 1'
#
loop_
_entity.id
_entity.type
_entity.pdbx_description
1 polymer ?
#
loop_
_entity_poly.entity_id
_entity_poly.type
_entity_poly.pdbx_seq_one_letter_code
_entity_poly.pdbx_strand_id
1 'polypeptide(L)'
;MHLFVNNAINSTGCLEYYLKPSRILVFGFTCSDPDLIFSEFLNNPNRFNVVLTRARQKIIIIGSKLFFESVASTEKQLQANACFKNFFKYCRDNGCYFEYPGNS
;
A
#
# COMPACT_ATOMS: atom_id res chain seq x y z
N MET A 1 8.93 1.40 -10.36
CA MET A 1 8.79 1.83 -8.96
C MET A 1 7.67 2.85 -8.93
N HIS A 2 6.64 2.66 -8.11
CA HIS A 2 5.52 3.61 -7.97
C HIS A 2 5.62 4.32 -6.64
N LEU A 3 5.34 5.61 -6.66
CA LEU A 3 5.25 6.46 -5.49
C LEU A 3 3.78 6.85 -5.31
N PHE A 4 3.23 6.58 -4.14
CA PHE A 4 1.89 6.98 -3.74
C PHE A 4 2.00 7.99 -2.62
N VAL A 5 1.29 9.10 -2.75
CA VAL A 5 1.31 10.18 -1.77
C VAL A 5 -0.10 10.44 -1.30
N ASN A 6 -0.49 9.95 -0.13
CA ASN A 6 -1.84 10.17 0.40
C ASN A 6 -1.84 11.26 1.49
N ASN A 7 -2.75 12.22 1.37
CA ASN A 7 -3.00 13.32 2.32
C ASN A 7 -4.22 13.06 3.23
N ALA A 8 -5.01 12.01 3.00
CA ALA A 8 -6.22 11.69 3.74
C ALA A 8 -5.91 10.83 4.97
N ILE A 9 -5.68 11.51 6.08
CA ILE A 9 -5.52 10.91 7.40
C ILE A 9 -6.83 11.16 8.12
N ASN A 10 -7.78 10.20 8.04
CA ASN A 10 -8.92 10.02 8.96
C ASN A 10 -9.95 9.00 8.42
N SER A 11 -9.56 7.74 8.17
CA SER A 11 -10.56 6.65 8.12
C SER A 11 -10.54 5.91 9.46
N THR A 12 -11.65 6.01 10.18
CA THR A 12 -11.91 5.49 11.53
C THR A 12 -11.67 3.98 11.68
N GLY A 13 -10.88 3.60 12.69
CA GLY A 13 -10.75 2.22 13.19
C GLY A 13 -9.29 1.76 13.31
N CYS A 14 -8.60 2.11 14.41
CA CYS A 14 -7.15 1.87 14.49
C CYS A 14 -6.71 1.34 15.87
N LEU A 15 -6.34 0.05 15.91
CA LEU A 15 -5.64 -0.58 17.02
C LEU A 15 -4.13 -0.31 16.92
N GLU A 16 -3.49 -0.03 18.04
CA GLU A 16 -2.05 0.24 18.15
C GLU A 16 -1.21 -1.03 18.10
N TYR A 17 -0.23 -1.11 17.19
CA TYR A 17 0.89 -2.05 17.30
C TYR A 17 2.21 -1.42 16.78
N TYR A 18 3.25 -1.53 17.61
CA TYR A 18 4.71 -1.36 17.44
C TYR A 18 5.33 -0.16 16.68
N LEU A 19 4.62 0.58 15.83
CA LEU A 19 5.18 1.74 15.13
C LEU A 19 4.79 3.06 15.81
N LYS A 20 5.80 3.86 16.19
CA LYS A 20 5.58 5.20 16.75
C LYS A 20 4.96 6.14 15.68
N PRO A 21 3.91 6.89 16.02
CA PRO A 21 3.32 7.88 15.11
C PRO A 21 4.37 8.88 14.61
N SER A 22 4.35 9.17 13.31
CA SER A 22 5.30 10.08 12.65
C SER A 22 4.55 11.13 11.84
N ARG A 23 5.10 12.35 11.69
CA ARG A 23 4.46 13.38 10.84
C ARG A 23 4.36 12.90 9.39
N ILE A 24 5.47 12.41 8.86
CA ILE A 24 5.57 11.82 7.53
C ILE A 24 6.00 10.37 7.70
N LEU A 25 5.34 9.44 7.01
CA LEU A 25 5.73 8.03 6.93
C LEU A 25 6.14 7.71 5.51
N VAL A 26 7.29 7.05 5.35
CA VAL A 26 7.70 6.44 4.08
C VAL A 26 7.69 4.92 4.26
N PHE A 27 6.93 4.22 3.43
CA PHE A 27 6.77 2.76 3.51
C PHE A 27 7.06 2.09 2.16
N GLY A 28 7.92 1.08 2.17
CA GLY A 28 8.33 0.34 0.97
C GLY A 28 7.63 -1.01 0.84
N PHE A 29 6.76 -1.17 -0.16
CA PHE A 29 6.31 -2.45 -0.72
C PHE A 29 7.25 -2.91 -1.84
N THR A 30 8.50 -3.24 -1.48
CA THR A 30 9.54 -3.62 -2.45
C THR A 30 9.52 -5.12 -2.79
N CYS A 31 8.33 -5.68 -3.03
CA CYS A 31 8.23 -7.06 -3.53
C CYS A 31 8.21 -7.07 -5.05
N SER A 32 9.36 -7.34 -5.66
CA SER A 32 9.50 -7.62 -7.09
C SER A 32 9.50 -9.11 -7.42
N ASP A 33 9.58 -9.96 -6.40
CA ASP A 33 9.52 -11.42 -6.53
C ASP A 33 8.06 -11.88 -6.75
N PRO A 34 7.73 -12.49 -7.90
CA PRO A 34 6.37 -12.97 -8.21
C PRO A 34 5.82 -13.97 -7.20
N ASP A 35 6.68 -14.82 -6.62
CA ASP A 35 6.25 -15.89 -5.71
C ASP A 35 5.81 -15.32 -4.35
N LEU A 36 6.34 -14.14 -3.99
CA LEU A 36 6.05 -13.47 -2.74
C LEU A 36 4.89 -12.47 -2.85
N ILE A 37 4.48 -12.08 -4.07
CA ILE A 37 3.41 -11.09 -4.30
C ILE A 37 2.12 -11.46 -3.58
N PHE A 38 1.77 -12.74 -3.49
CA PHE A 38 0.55 -13.23 -2.84
C PHE A 38 0.78 -13.79 -1.43
N SER A 39 1.96 -13.59 -0.84
CA SER A 39 2.27 -14.06 0.50
C SER A 39 1.34 -13.44 1.54
N GLU A 40 0.97 -14.22 2.57
CA GLU A 40 0.12 -13.73 3.67
C GLU A 40 0.81 -12.62 4.47
N PHE A 41 2.13 -12.51 4.42
CA PHE A 41 2.87 -11.43 5.06
C PHE A 41 2.62 -10.07 4.40
N LEU A 42 2.65 -10.03 3.07
CA LEU A 42 2.46 -8.79 2.28
C LEU A 42 0.98 -8.46 2.11
N ASN A 43 0.12 -9.47 1.93
CA ASN A 43 -1.31 -9.31 1.70
C ASN A 43 -2.12 -9.32 3.00
N ASN A 44 -1.55 -8.81 4.08
CA ASN A 44 -2.24 -8.75 5.35
C ASN A 44 -2.94 -7.38 5.49
N PRO A 45 -4.27 -7.31 5.41
CA PRO A 45 -5.00 -6.05 5.53
C PRO A 45 -4.77 -5.37 6.89
N ASN A 46 -4.58 -6.15 7.97
CA ASN A 46 -4.30 -5.59 9.29
C ASN A 46 -2.94 -4.90 9.32
N ARG A 47 -1.92 -5.45 8.64
CA ARG A 47 -0.60 -4.82 8.53
C ARG A 47 -0.66 -3.55 7.70
N PHE A 48 -1.44 -3.55 6.63
CA PHE A 48 -1.63 -2.36 5.82
C PHE A 48 -2.36 -1.25 6.58
N ASN A 49 -3.41 -1.58 7.34
CA ASN A 49 -4.10 -0.62 8.20
C ASN A 49 -3.15 0.01 9.23
N VAL A 50 -2.29 -0.81 9.85
CA VAL A 50 -1.26 -0.29 10.76
C VAL A 50 -0.39 0.73 10.06
N VAL A 51 0.07 0.49 8.83
CA VAL A 51 0.90 1.43 8.05
C VAL A 51 0.15 2.74 7.75
N LEU A 52 -1.09 2.65 7.24
CA LEU A 52 -1.89 3.82 6.87
C LEU A 52 -2.14 4.78 8.04
N THR A 53 -2.14 4.27 9.26
CA THR A 53 -2.58 5.01 10.46
C THR A 53 -1.43 5.60 11.28
N ARG A 54 -0.16 5.38 10.88
CA ARG A 54 1.00 5.98 11.58
C ARG A 54 1.36 7.38 11.12
N ALA A 55 0.97 7.76 9.91
CA ALA A 55 1.22 9.11 9.40
C ALA A 55 0.24 10.11 10.03
N ARG A 56 0.75 11.23 10.54
CA ARG A 56 -0.06 12.34 11.08
C ARG A 56 -0.30 13.47 10.08
N GLN A 57 0.52 13.59 9.04
CA GLN A 57 0.37 14.61 8.00
C GLN A 57 0.45 14.04 6.58
N LYS A 58 1.36 13.10 6.32
CA LYS A 58 1.56 12.56 4.97
C LYS A 58 2.07 11.13 4.98
N ILE A 59 1.54 10.29 4.11
CA ILE A 59 2.08 8.95 3.86
C ILE A 59 2.59 8.84 2.44
N ILE A 60 3.78 8.26 2.32
CA ILE A 60 4.45 7.98 1.07
C ILE A 60 4.64 6.47 0.99
N ILE A 61 3.97 5.81 0.03
CA ILE A 61 4.16 4.39 -0.22
C ILE A 61 4.95 4.22 -1.51
N ILE A 62 6.00 3.41 -1.47
CA ILE A 62 6.84 3.10 -2.62
C ILE A 62 6.69 1.61 -2.91
N GLY A 63 6.34 1.21 -4.13
CA GLY A 63 6.22 -0.22 -4.42
C GLY A 63 6.43 -0.64 -5.87
N SER A 64 6.50 -1.95 -6.07
CA SER A 64 6.61 -2.58 -7.39
C SER A 64 5.27 -2.51 -8.15
N LYS A 65 5.35 -2.29 -9.47
CA LYS A 65 4.19 -2.36 -10.37
C LYS A 65 3.51 -3.72 -10.31
N LEU A 66 4.34 -4.77 -10.29
CA LEU A 66 3.91 -6.16 -10.29
C LEU A 66 2.98 -6.46 -9.12
N PHE A 67 3.28 -5.94 -7.93
CA PHE A 67 2.45 -6.18 -6.75
C PHE A 67 1.05 -5.57 -6.93
N PHE A 68 0.96 -4.32 -7.40
CA PHE A 68 -0.31 -3.60 -7.54
C PHE A 68 -1.18 -4.06 -8.71
N GLU A 69 -0.55 -4.53 -9.78
CA GLU A 69 -1.24 -4.99 -10.98
C GLU A 69 -1.53 -6.49 -10.95
N SER A 70 -0.97 -7.23 -9.99
CA SER A 70 -1.21 -8.66 -9.86
C SER A 70 -2.70 -8.99 -9.71
N VAL A 71 -3.13 -10.02 -10.43
CA VAL A 71 -4.48 -10.55 -10.37
C VAL A 71 -4.43 -11.82 -9.53
N ALA A 72 -5.07 -11.77 -8.36
CA ALA A 72 -5.22 -12.92 -7.49
C ALA A 72 -6.02 -14.02 -8.20
N SER A 73 -5.54 -15.26 -8.11
CA SER A 73 -6.14 -16.43 -8.76
C SER A 73 -7.23 -17.09 -7.93
N THR A 74 -7.28 -16.78 -6.62
CA THR A 74 -8.24 -17.37 -5.67
C THR A 74 -9.07 -16.29 -4.99
N GLU A 75 -10.29 -16.64 -4.56
CA GLU A 75 -11.18 -15.72 -3.85
C GLU A 75 -10.56 -15.20 -2.54
N LYS A 76 -9.89 -16.07 -1.78
CA LYS A 76 -9.18 -15.69 -0.54
C LYS A 76 -8.10 -14.63 -0.82
N GLN A 77 -7.30 -14.83 -1.87
CA GLN A 77 -6.27 -13.85 -2.26
C GLN A 77 -6.88 -12.55 -2.81
N LEU A 78 -8.04 -12.64 -3.49
CA LEU A 78 -8.75 -11.47 -4.01
C LEU A 78 -9.26 -10.61 -2.86
N GLN A 79 -9.88 -11.21 -1.85
CA GLN A 79 -10.33 -10.52 -0.64
C GLN A 79 -9.16 -9.87 0.10
N ALA A 80 -8.03 -10.58 0.24
CA ALA A 80 -6.83 -10.05 0.87
C ALA A 80 -6.23 -8.85 0.11
N ASN A 81 -6.26 -8.88 -1.22
CA ASN A 81 -5.75 -7.82 -2.09
C ASN A 81 -6.69 -6.64 -2.29
N ALA A 82 -7.98 -6.79 -2.01
CA ALA A 82 -9.00 -5.78 -2.34
C ALA A 82 -8.71 -4.41 -1.72
N CYS A 83 -8.26 -4.38 -0.46
CA CYS A 83 -7.95 -3.13 0.24
C CYS A 83 -6.79 -2.36 -0.43
N PHE A 84 -5.76 -3.08 -0.89
CA PHE A 84 -4.64 -2.51 -1.61
C PHE A 84 -5.10 -1.95 -2.96
N LYS A 85 -5.87 -2.73 -3.75
CA LYS A 85 -6.42 -2.28 -5.04
C LYS A 85 -7.28 -1.02 -4.90
N ASN A 86 -8.13 -0.97 -3.88
CA ASN A 86 -8.95 0.20 -3.58
C ASN A 86 -8.09 1.42 -3.22
N PHE A 87 -7.03 1.24 -2.43
CA PHE A 87 -6.09 2.30 -2.12
C PHE A 87 -5.39 2.85 -3.37
N PHE A 88 -4.93 1.99 -4.29
CA PHE A 88 -4.30 2.46 -5.53
C PHE A 88 -5.27 3.16 -6.46
N LYS A 89 -6.50 2.65 -6.55
CA LYS A 89 -7.57 3.33 -7.28
C LYS A 89 -7.79 4.73 -6.71
N TYR A 90 -7.92 4.85 -5.38
CA TYR A 90 -8.04 6.15 -4.72
C TYR A 90 -6.87 7.07 -5.06
N CYS A 91 -5.62 6.59 -4.99
CA CYS A 91 -4.46 7.41 -5.33
C CYS A 91 -4.44 7.85 -6.80
N ARG A 92 -4.84 6.99 -7.74
CA ARG A 92 -4.96 7.36 -9.16
C ARG A 92 -6.03 8.43 -9.38
N ASP A 93 -7.21 8.22 -8.81
CA ASP A 93 -8.36 9.11 -8.98
C ASP A 93 -8.11 10.51 -8.37
N ASN A 94 -7.21 10.61 -7.38
CA ASN A 94 -6.89 11.87 -6.68
C ASN A 94 -5.55 12.52 -7.13
N GLY A 95 -4.91 12.04 -8.20
CA GLY A 95 -3.64 12.61 -8.69
C GLY A 95 -2.46 12.39 -7.74
N CYS A 96 -2.55 11.38 -6.89
CA CYS A 96 -1.61 11.01 -5.84
C CYS A 96 -0.73 9.81 -6.23
N TYR A 97 -0.77 9.40 -7.50
CA TYR A 97 -0.03 8.29 -8.08
C TYR A 97 1.06 8.81 -9.02
N PHE A 98 2.29 8.36 -8.80
CA PHE A 98 3.43 8.71 -9.64
C PHE A 98 4.16 7.45 -10.07
N GLU A 99 4.40 7.29 -11.37
CA GLU A 99 5.28 6.25 -11.91
C GLU A 99 6.70 6.79 -12.00
N TYR A 100 7.67 6.05 -11.48
CA TYR A 100 9.07 6.34 -11.75
C TYR A 100 9.35 6.02 -13.23
N PRO A 101 9.79 7.00 -14.03
CA PRO A 101 10.20 6.75 -15.41
C PRO A 101 11.45 5.86 -15.35
N GLY A 102 11.29 4.57 -15.69
CA GLY A 102 12.45 3.69 -15.80
C GLY A 102 13.40 4.21 -16.88
N ASN A 103 14.70 4.04 -16.68
CA ASN A 103 15.65 4.20 -17.77
C ASN A 103 15.31 3.15 -18.83
N SER A 104 15.09 3.62 -20.06
CA SER A 104 14.79 2.82 -21.26
C SER A 104 15.88 1.79 -21.54
#